data_AF-A0AAD2WGT9-F1
#
_entry.id   AF-A0AAD2WGT9-F1
#
_cell.length_a   1.000
_cell.length_b   1.000
_cell.length_c   1.000
_cell.angle_alpha   90.00
_cell.angle_beta   90.00
_cell.angle_gamma   90.00
#
_symmetry.space_group_name_H-M   'P 1'
#
loop_
_entity.id
_entity.type
_entity.pdbx_description
1 polymer ?
#
loop_
_entity_poly.entity_id
_entity_poly.type
_entity_poly.pdbx_seq_one_letter_code
_entity_poly.pdbx_strand_id
1 'polypeptide(L)' 'MSGWIKCSDRLPEVGTRVLAWNEQYGARESLYREHGEGSIAKAAGWAPFFDWHEPQSSWYASWKPTHWQPLPSPPTE' A
#
# COMPACT_ATOMS: atom_id res chain seq x y z
N MET A 1 -0.51 19.49 -10.68
CA MET A 1 -0.92 18.94 -9.36
C MET A 1 -0.43 17.52 -9.32
N SER A 2 0.40 17.17 -8.33
CA SER A 2 0.82 15.79 -8.10
C SER A 2 -0.43 14.96 -7.78
N GLY A 3 -0.73 13.92 -8.55
CA GLY A 3 -1.91 13.03 -8.36
C GLY A 3 -1.86 12.16 -7.10
N TRP A 4 -1.01 12.52 -6.14
CA TRP A 4 -0.72 11.79 -4.92
C TRP A 4 -1.67 12.20 -3.80
N ILE A 5 -2.28 11.21 -3.17
CA ILE A 5 -3.24 11.31 -2.08
C ILE A 5 -2.53 10.89 -0.80
N LYS A 6 -2.62 11.70 0.26
CA LYS A 6 -2.07 11.33 1.57
C LYS A 6 -2.87 10.18 2.17
N CYS A 7 -2.17 9.19 2.73
CA CYS A 7 -2.81 8.08 3.44
C CYS A 7 -3.62 8.56 4.65
N SER A 8 -3.24 9.69 5.26
CA SER A 8 -3.98 10.32 6.36
C SER A 8 -5.33 10.92 5.94
N ASP A 9 -5.44 11.34 4.68
CA ASP A 9 -6.64 12.02 4.17
C ASP A 9 -7.63 10.99 3.65
N ARG A 10 -7.12 10.01 2.89
CA ARG A 10 -7.91 8.92 2.33
C ARG A 10 -7.02 7.70 2.09
N LEU A 11 -7.53 6.52 2.44
CA LEU A 11 -6.89 5.24 2.11
C LEU A 11 -7.48 4.67 0.81
N PRO A 12 -6.73 3.83 0.07
CA PRO A 12 -7.27 3.11 -1.07
C PRO A 12 -8.40 2.15 -0.64
N GLU A 13 -9.18 1.67 -1.61
CA GLU A 13 -10.10 0.57 -1.35
C GLU A 13 -9.31 -0.72 -1.11
N VAL A 14 -9.77 -1.54 -0.16
CA VAL A 14 -9.17 -2.85 0.11
C VAL A 14 -9.20 -3.70 -1.16
N GLY A 15 -8.08 -4.32 -1.50
CA GLY A 15 -7.86 -5.06 -2.73
C GLY A 15 -7.28 -4.22 -3.88
N THR A 16 -7.10 -2.90 -3.70
CA THR A 16 -6.60 -2.03 -4.77
C THR A 16 -5.07 -2.02 -4.82
N ARG A 17 -4.54 -2.17 -6.03
CA ARG A 17 -3.12 -1.93 -6.32
C ARG A 17 -2.89 -0.46 -6.64
N VAL A 18 -1.93 0.13 -5.95
CA VAL A 18 -1.61 1.55 -6.04
C VAL A 18 -0.10 1.73 -6.14
N LEU A 19 0.32 2.88 -6.65
CA LEU A 19 1.67 3.37 -6.39
C LEU A 19 1.67 4.02 -5.01
N ALA A 20 2.51 3.55 -4.11
CA ALA A 20 2.66 4.06 -2.77
C ALA A 20 4.06 4.67 -2.60
N TRP A 21 4.13 5.81 -1.92
CA TRP A 21 5.35 6.58 -1.68
C TRP A 21 5.72 6.55 -0.20
N ASN A 22 7.00 6.33 0.07
CA ASN A 22 7.59 6.49 1.38
C ASN A 22 8.86 7.35 1.27
N GLU A 23 9.13 8.19 2.26
CA GLU A 23 10.27 9.12 2.23
C GLU A 23 11.63 8.42 2.25
N GLN A 24 11.72 7.26 2.91
CA GLN A 24 12.97 6.52 3.06
C GLN A 24 13.28 5.64 1.84
N TYR A 25 12.27 5.11 1.18
CA TYR A 25 12.46 4.12 0.11
C TYR A 25 11.78 4.42 -1.22
N GLY A 26 11.22 5.62 -1.39
CA GLY A 26 10.65 6.10 -2.65
C GLY A 26 9.28 5.52 -3.02
N ALA A 27 8.95 5.56 -4.32
CA ALA A 27 7.70 5.03 -4.89
C ALA A 27 7.83 3.55 -5.23
N ARG A 28 6.81 2.75 -4.93
CA ARG A 28 6.67 1.37 -5.41
C ARG A 28 5.20 0.97 -5.55
N GLU A 29 4.94 -0.10 -6.31
CA GLU A 29 3.62 -0.73 -6.33
C GLU A 29 3.33 -1.38 -4.97
N SER A 30 2.11 -1.20 -4.47
CA SER A 30 1.64 -1.80 -3.21
C SER A 30 0.17 -2.16 -3.33
N LEU A 31 -0.22 -3.24 -2.64
CA LEU A 31 -1.59 -3.70 -2.54
C LEU A 31 -2.13 -3.31 -1.17
N TYR A 32 -3.21 -2.52 -1.12
CA TYR A 32 -3.89 -2.25 0.14
C TYR A 32 -4.78 -3.43 0.50
N ARG A 33 -4.48 -4.18 1.56
CA ARG A 33 -5.19 -5.43 1.90
C ARG A 33 -5.52 -5.54 3.36
N GLU A 34 -6.53 -6.36 3.65
CA GLU A 34 -6.82 -6.79 5.00
C GLU A 34 -5.87 -7.90 5.47
N HIS A 35 -5.78 -8.01 6.79
CA HIS A 35 -5.16 -9.15 7.45
C HIS A 35 -5.92 -10.44 7.14
N GLY A 36 -5.18 -11.53 6.92
CA GLY A 36 -5.75 -12.83 6.59
C GLY A 36 -6.61 -13.40 7.72
N GLU A 37 -7.58 -14.24 7.36
CA GLU A 37 -8.42 -14.96 8.32
C GLU A 37 -7.56 -15.85 9.24
N GLY A 38 -7.91 -15.89 10.53
CA GLY A 38 -7.14 -16.61 11.55
C GLY A 38 -5.85 -15.92 12.01
N SER A 39 -5.48 -14.76 11.44
CA SER A 39 -4.34 -13.98 11.95
C SER A 39 -4.68 -13.24 13.25
N ILE A 40 -3.68 -13.11 14.13
CA ILE A 40 -3.80 -12.32 15.38
C ILE A 40 -4.24 -10.89 15.08
N ALA A 41 -3.72 -10.30 13.99
CA ALA A 41 -4.04 -8.94 13.60
C ALA A 41 -5.52 -8.78 13.20
N LYS A 42 -6.11 -9.74 12.47
CA LYS A 42 -7.55 -9.72 12.16
C LYS A 42 -8.38 -9.94 13.43
N ALA A 43 -7.99 -10.88 14.30
CA ALA A 43 -8.66 -11.13 15.58
C ALA A 43 -8.63 -9.91 16.52
N ALA A 44 -7.55 -9.13 16.46
CA ALA A 44 -7.38 -7.88 17.19
C ALA A 44 -8.04 -6.66 16.50
N GLY A 45 -8.70 -6.85 15.35
CA GLY A 45 -9.39 -5.77 14.64
C GLY A 45 -8.46 -4.72 14.04
N TRP A 46 -7.23 -5.09 13.68
CA TRP A 46 -6.27 -4.16 13.08
C TRP A 46 -6.74 -3.69 11.71
N ALA A 47 -6.44 -2.42 11.42
CA ALA A 47 -6.78 -1.79 10.14
C ALA A 47 -6.06 -2.48 8.97
N PRO A 48 -6.61 -2.39 7.74
CA PRO A 48 -5.92 -2.88 6.56
C PRO A 48 -4.60 -2.12 6.34
N PHE A 49 -3.64 -2.77 5.68
CA PHE A 49 -2.28 -2.28 5.53
C PHE A 49 -1.81 -2.36 4.08
N PHE A 50 -0.71 -1.69 3.79
CA PHE A 50 -0.06 -1.76 2.48
C PHE A 50 0.89 -2.96 2.44
N ASP A 51 0.50 -3.97 1.66
CA ASP A 51 1.32 -5.11 1.29
C ASP A 51 2.20 -4.73 0.09
N TRP A 52 3.43 -5.22 0.06
CA TRP A 52 4.30 -5.09 -1.10
C TRP A 52 5.15 -6.34 -1.22
N HIS A 53 5.31 -6.81 -2.45
CA HIS A 53 6.10 -8.01 -2.71
C HIS A 53 7.52 -7.59 -3.04
N GLU A 54 8.43 -7.68 -2.07
CA GLU A 54 9.85 -7.41 -2.30
C GLU A 54 10.64 -8.73 -2.33
N PRO A 55 11.34 -9.06 -3.43
CA PRO A 55 12.21 -10.24 -3.47
C PRO A 55 13.55 -10.03 -2.73
N GLN A 56 13.90 -8.81 -2.31
CA GLN A 56 15.24 -8.47 -1.82
C GLN A 56 15.38 -8.17 -0.33
N SER A 57 14.32 -7.86 0.42
CA SER A 57 14.43 -7.70 1.88
C SER A 57 13.16 -8.15 2.59
N SER A 58 13.32 -9.10 3.52
CA SER A 58 12.27 -9.67 4.38
C SER A 58 11.76 -8.71 5.47
N TRP A 59 11.95 -7.39 5.29
CA TRP A 59 11.65 -6.37 6.29
C TRP A 59 10.28 -5.74 6.05
N TYR A 60 9.25 -6.57 6.18
CA TYR A 60 7.85 -6.19 6.09
C TYR A 60 7.40 -5.13 7.13
N ALA A 61 8.21 -4.88 8.16
CA ALA A 61 7.84 -3.96 9.25
C ALA A 61 8.11 -2.47 8.94
N SER A 62 8.92 -2.16 7.92
CA SER A 62 9.46 -0.80 7.73
C SER A 62 8.75 0.02 6.64
N TRP A 63 7.87 -0.58 5.85
CA TRP A 63 7.13 0.15 4.84
C TRP A 63 5.90 0.82 5.46
N LYS A 64 5.95 2.15 5.51
CA LYS A 64 4.85 2.99 5.95
C LYS A 64 4.64 4.08 4.92
N PRO A 65 3.89 3.81 3.84
CA PRO A 65 3.70 4.80 2.80
C PRO A 65 2.90 5.99 3.33
N THR A 66 3.36 7.19 2.97
CA THR A 66 2.74 8.46 3.37
C THR A 66 1.74 8.95 2.33
N HIS A 67 1.97 8.61 1.06
CA HIS A 67 1.10 8.98 -0.06
C HIS A 67 0.87 7.79 -0.99
N TRP A 68 -0.23 7.82 -1.73
CA TRP A 68 -0.52 6.86 -2.78
C TRP A 68 -1.19 7.52 -3.99
N GLN A 69 -1.14 6.87 -5.14
CA GLN A 69 -1.93 7.21 -6.32
C GLN A 69 -2.37 5.94 -7.05
N PRO A 70 -3.49 5.95 -7.79
CA PRO A 70 -3.86 4.82 -8.63
C PRO A 70 -2.76 4.51 -9.65
N LEU A 71 -2.68 3.25 -10.09
CA LEU A 71 -1.81 2.90 -11.20
C LEU A 71 -2.24 3.67 -12.46
N PRO A 72 -1.28 4.11 -13.29
CA PRO A 72 -1.62 4.74 -14.56
C PRO A 72 -2.44 3.77 -15.41
N SER A 73 -3.36 4.32 -16.21
CA SER A 73 -4.07 3.51 -17.19
C SER A 73 -3.05 2.84 -18.13
N PRO A 74 -3.31 1.59 -18.55
CA PRO A 74 -2.44 0.94 -19.51
C PRO A 74 -2.34 1.81 -20.78
N PRO A 75 -1.17 1.82 -21.46
CA PRO A 75 -1.02 2.54 -22.71
C PRO A 75 -2.03 2.02 -23.73
N THR A 76 -2.64 2.93 -24.48
CA THR A 76 -3.49 2.63 -25.62
C THR A 76 -2.61 2.60 -26.87
N GLU A 77 -2.75 1.55 -27.70
CA GLU A 77 -2.12 1.49 -29.02
C GLU A 77 -2.84 2.36 -30.05
#